data_AF-A0A8S9VBH2-F1
#
_entry.id   AF-A0A8S9VBH2-F1
#
_cell.length_a   1.000
_cell.length_b   1.000
_cell.length_c   1.000
_cell.angle_alpha   90.00
_cell.angle_beta   90.00
_cell.angle_gamma   90.00
#
_symmetry.space_group_name_H-M   'P 1'
#
loop_
_entity.id
_entity.type
_entity.pdbx_description
1 polymer ?
#
loop_
_entity_poly.entity_id
_entity_poly.type
_entity_poly.pdbx_seq_one_letter_code
_entity_poly.pdbx_strand_id
1 'polypeptide(L)'
;MCGIGLVATALSPSCTECNDYPACSSKPSSSYVSLDSDDTSHVSNTRPSSKFDLELQRRLCQRGPDHFNQVTRRVTSASDAEGAPTGFAVALHSAVLHLRGDKPTHQPVVDSSDNVLCWNGEVFGIKGDSEEKKMKMMQRSDTILLSEKLQMAGEKLSKITMEAADPVVDVLRSIQGPFAVTWLHETAKRVYFAHDRFGRRSLLYRIWGPGDGDMIASLAGTDMTSIEFATNELARFVLSNVAIEENEGGLDKYQELPASGIYVLDLQARQSKVTGNRSFRMEFHPYSPLVPTQAEVKLKTSDNVVDRFNIRLPCPTMALETITDQETLLTLEASARALMVALSNAVGVRVRSIPSRSSMDAASPPA
;
A
#
# COMPACT_ATOMS: atom_id res chain seq x y z
N MET A 1 -11.04 -3.69 -10.49
CA MET A 1 -10.30 -2.65 -9.73
C MET A 1 -8.84 -2.95 -9.92
N CYS A 2 -7.96 -1.96 -9.90
CA CYS A 2 -6.54 -2.23 -10.13
C CYS A 2 -5.98 -3.30 -9.16
N GLY A 3 -5.04 -4.09 -9.64
CA GLY A 3 -4.20 -4.95 -8.82
C GLY A 3 -2.88 -4.23 -8.54
N ILE A 4 -2.41 -4.24 -7.30
CA ILE A 4 -1.09 -3.74 -6.91
C ILE A 4 -0.31 -4.81 -6.17
N GLY A 5 1.01 -4.78 -6.32
CA GLY A 5 1.95 -5.65 -5.62
C GLY A 5 3.27 -4.94 -5.32
N LEU A 6 3.90 -5.31 -4.23
CA LEU A 6 5.23 -4.89 -3.80
C LEU A 6 5.97 -6.13 -3.31
N VAL A 7 7.17 -6.34 -3.83
CA VAL A 7 8.07 -7.42 -3.41
C VAL A 7 9.40 -6.77 -3.04
N ALA A 8 9.75 -6.77 -1.76
CA ALA A 8 11.06 -6.35 -1.29
C ALA A 8 11.88 -7.59 -0.91
N THR A 9 13.05 -7.76 -1.52
CA THR A 9 13.93 -8.91 -1.30
C THR A 9 15.29 -8.43 -0.81
N ALA A 10 15.77 -9.00 0.29
CA ALA A 10 17.10 -8.71 0.80
C ALA A 10 18.17 -9.08 -0.24
N LEU A 11 19.13 -8.18 -0.44
CA LEU A 11 20.31 -8.45 -1.26
C LEU A 11 21.29 -9.28 -0.43
N SER A 12 21.42 -10.57 -0.77
CA SER A 12 22.40 -11.47 -0.16
C SER A 12 23.59 -11.70 -1.10
N PRO A 13 24.83 -11.82 -0.59
CA PRO A 13 25.98 -12.27 -1.39
C PRO A 13 25.84 -13.70 -1.96
N SER A 14 24.93 -14.52 -1.42
CA SER A 14 24.75 -15.92 -1.84
C SER A 14 23.54 -16.16 -2.75
N CYS A 15 22.77 -15.12 -3.08
CA CYS A 15 21.60 -15.27 -3.95
C CYS A 15 22.01 -15.11 -5.42
N THR A 16 22.19 -16.23 -6.11
CA THR A 16 22.42 -16.30 -7.56
C THR A 16 21.26 -15.72 -8.38
N GLU A 17 20.07 -15.55 -7.79
CA GLU A 17 18.93 -14.83 -8.42
C GLU A 17 19.14 -13.31 -8.48
N CYS A 18 20.13 -12.75 -7.77
CA CYS A 18 20.37 -11.30 -7.73
C CYS A 18 21.27 -10.78 -8.86
N ASN A 19 21.95 -11.65 -9.62
CA ASN A 19 22.91 -11.24 -10.64
C ASN A 19 22.28 -10.88 -12.00
N ASP A 20 21.01 -11.16 -12.23
CA ASP A 20 20.36 -10.94 -13.54
C ASP A 20 19.73 -9.55 -13.74
N TYR A 21 19.89 -8.62 -12.79
CA TYR A 21 19.44 -7.24 -13.01
C TYR A 21 20.64 -6.35 -13.35
N PRO A 22 20.74 -5.85 -14.60
CA PRO A 22 21.84 -5.00 -15.00
C PRO A 22 21.83 -3.68 -14.23
N ALA A 23 22.99 -3.33 -13.66
CA ALA A 23 23.25 -1.99 -13.14
C ALA A 23 23.31 -1.00 -14.31
N CYS A 24 22.46 0.03 -14.31
CA CYS A 24 22.52 1.07 -15.32
C CYS A 24 23.60 2.08 -14.95
N SER A 25 24.79 1.97 -15.57
CA SER A 25 25.77 3.06 -15.63
C SER A 25 25.90 3.52 -17.07
N SER A 26 25.22 4.58 -17.46
CA SER A 26 25.41 5.22 -18.76
C SER A 26 26.43 6.36 -18.63
N LYS A 27 27.60 6.20 -19.25
CA LYS A 27 28.39 7.33 -19.76
C LYS A 27 28.05 7.51 -21.25
N PRO A 28 27.95 8.74 -21.77
CA PRO A 28 27.55 8.96 -23.14
C PRO A 28 28.75 8.78 -24.08
N SER A 29 28.67 7.83 -25.00
CA SER A 29 29.55 7.79 -26.18
C SER A 29 28.73 8.19 -27.41
N SER A 30 29.15 9.30 -28.01
CA SER A 30 28.65 9.88 -29.25
C SER A 30 28.90 8.97 -30.46
N SER A 31 27.86 8.73 -31.26
CA SER A 31 27.95 8.74 -32.73
C SER A 31 26.56 8.83 -33.36
N TYR A 32 26.42 9.82 -34.25
CA TYR A 32 25.32 10.06 -35.18
C TYR A 32 24.83 8.80 -35.92
N VAL A 33 23.51 8.67 -36.15
CA VAL A 33 22.84 8.62 -37.48
C VAL A 33 21.30 8.55 -37.32
N SER A 34 20.65 9.54 -37.94
CA SER A 34 19.33 9.66 -38.59
C SER A 34 17.99 9.34 -37.92
N LEU A 35 17.12 10.34 -38.07
CA LEU A 35 15.71 10.48 -37.77
C LEU A 35 14.80 9.40 -38.38
N ASP A 36 13.98 8.77 -37.53
CA ASP A 36 12.54 8.62 -37.73
C ASP A 36 11.86 8.63 -36.35
N SER A 37 10.86 9.49 -36.22
CA SER A 37 10.25 9.90 -34.95
C SER A 37 9.05 9.04 -34.58
N ASP A 38 9.19 8.20 -33.56
CA ASP A 38 8.11 7.76 -32.69
C ASP A 38 8.69 7.61 -31.26
N ASP A 39 8.62 8.70 -30.50
CA ASP A 39 9.27 8.86 -29.21
C ASP A 39 8.44 8.18 -28.10
N THR A 40 8.72 6.90 -27.86
CA THR A 40 8.33 6.19 -26.64
C THR A 40 9.58 5.96 -25.80
N SER A 41 9.80 6.87 -24.84
CA SER A 41 10.84 6.80 -23.83
C SER A 41 10.92 5.43 -23.16
N HIS A 42 12.13 4.89 -23.07
CA HIS A 42 12.50 3.56 -22.60
C HIS A 42 11.83 3.13 -21.28
N VAL A 43 10.72 2.40 -21.38
CA VAL A 43 10.23 1.50 -20.33
C VAL A 43 10.94 0.16 -20.51
N SER A 44 11.92 -0.15 -19.65
CA SER A 44 12.53 -1.48 -19.65
C SER A 44 11.53 -2.47 -19.05
N ASN A 45 10.75 -3.15 -19.89
CA ASN A 45 9.97 -4.32 -19.49
C ASN A 45 10.94 -5.42 -19.03
N THR A 46 11.24 -5.48 -17.74
CA THR A 46 11.94 -6.63 -17.16
C THR A 46 11.01 -7.84 -17.26
N ARG A 47 11.42 -8.87 -18.02
CA ARG A 47 10.69 -10.15 -18.05
C ARG A 47 10.55 -10.68 -16.62
N PRO A 48 9.40 -11.26 -16.24
CA PRO A 48 9.23 -11.88 -14.94
C PRO A 48 10.29 -12.97 -14.73
N SER A 49 11.05 -12.83 -13.65
CA SER A 49 12.28 -13.59 -13.37
C SER A 49 12.02 -14.94 -12.72
N SER A 50 10.86 -15.14 -12.07
CA SER A 50 10.55 -16.35 -11.29
C SER A 50 9.12 -16.86 -11.51
N LYS A 51 8.87 -18.12 -11.11
CA LYS A 51 7.51 -18.69 -11.07
C LYS A 51 6.56 -17.86 -10.20
N PHE A 52 7.09 -17.29 -9.12
CA PHE A 52 6.35 -16.39 -8.25
C PHE A 52 5.93 -15.11 -8.98
N ASP A 53 6.84 -14.46 -9.70
CA ASP A 53 6.55 -13.21 -10.43
C ASP A 53 5.49 -13.43 -11.52
N LEU A 54 5.58 -14.57 -12.23
CA LEU A 54 4.58 -14.96 -13.23
C LEU A 54 3.19 -15.16 -12.62
N GLU A 55 3.10 -15.86 -11.49
CA GLU A 55 1.82 -16.08 -10.82
C GLU A 55 1.27 -14.78 -10.23
N LEU A 56 2.13 -13.93 -9.65
CA LEU A 56 1.75 -12.61 -9.17
C LEU A 56 1.18 -11.75 -10.30
N GLN A 57 1.89 -11.64 -11.42
CA GLN A 57 1.41 -10.94 -12.61
C GLN A 57 0.05 -11.48 -13.06
N ARG A 58 -0.07 -12.80 -13.23
CA ARG A 58 -1.32 -13.44 -13.68
C ARG A 58 -2.50 -13.08 -12.79
N ARG A 59 -2.31 -13.14 -11.47
CA ARG A 59 -3.36 -12.88 -10.46
C ARG A 59 -3.71 -11.39 -10.38
N LEU A 60 -2.74 -10.50 -10.57
CA LEU A 60 -3.00 -9.06 -10.64
C LEU A 60 -3.76 -8.70 -11.92
N CYS A 61 -3.41 -9.27 -13.07
CA CYS A 61 -4.10 -9.05 -14.34
C CYS A 61 -5.59 -9.50 -14.32
N GLN A 62 -5.96 -10.47 -13.48
CA GLN A 62 -7.37 -10.82 -13.27
C GLN A 62 -8.18 -9.69 -12.63
N ARG A 63 -7.53 -8.76 -11.92
CA ARG A 63 -8.18 -7.60 -11.30
C ARG A 63 -8.19 -6.39 -12.23
N GLY A 64 -7.08 -6.20 -12.95
CA GLY A 64 -6.85 -5.12 -13.90
C GLY A 64 -6.34 -5.62 -15.26
N PRO A 65 -7.25 -6.00 -16.18
CA PRO A 65 -6.87 -6.61 -17.46
C PRO A 65 -6.39 -5.60 -18.51
N ASP A 66 -6.58 -4.29 -18.30
CA ASP A 66 -6.39 -3.28 -19.36
C ASP A 66 -4.91 -2.96 -19.59
N HIS A 67 -4.09 -3.04 -18.54
CA HIS A 67 -2.65 -2.79 -18.62
C HIS A 67 -1.92 -3.44 -17.44
N PHE A 68 -0.71 -3.95 -17.64
CA PHE A 68 0.17 -4.40 -16.57
C PHE A 68 1.57 -3.85 -16.77
N ASN A 69 2.20 -3.41 -15.68
CA ASN A 69 3.62 -3.03 -15.68
C ASN A 69 4.27 -3.29 -14.31
N GLN A 70 5.61 -3.25 -14.29
CA GLN A 70 6.45 -3.41 -13.12
C GLN A 70 7.59 -2.40 -13.14
N VAL A 71 7.94 -1.85 -11.96
CA VAL A 71 9.12 -1.01 -11.76
C VAL A 71 9.95 -1.59 -10.62
N THR A 72 11.25 -1.79 -10.85
CA THR A 72 12.18 -2.31 -9.84
C THR A 72 13.21 -1.25 -9.46
N ARG A 73 13.45 -1.08 -8.15
CA ARG A 73 14.46 -0.19 -7.57
C ARG A 73 15.37 -0.97 -6.63
N ARG A 74 16.65 -0.63 -6.60
CA ARG A 74 17.64 -1.23 -5.69
C ARG A 74 18.08 -0.20 -4.68
N VAL A 75 18.01 -0.55 -3.41
CA VAL A 75 18.50 0.24 -2.29
C VAL A 75 19.69 -0.49 -1.71
N THR A 76 20.89 0.04 -1.92
CA THR A 76 22.13 -0.51 -1.35
C THR A 76 22.73 0.47 -0.35
N SER A 77 23.31 -0.06 0.72
CA SER A 77 24.15 0.72 1.61
C SER A 77 25.62 0.54 1.20
N ALA A 78 26.37 1.65 1.06
CA ALA A 78 27.78 1.61 0.67
C ALA A 78 28.58 0.76 1.67
N SER A 79 29.42 -0.16 1.19
CA SER A 79 30.21 -1.04 2.05
C SER A 79 31.36 -0.29 2.71
N ASP A 80 31.60 -0.58 3.99
CA ASP A 80 32.88 -0.27 4.63
C ASP A 80 33.86 -1.37 4.20
N ALA A 81 34.76 -1.01 3.29
CA ALA A 81 35.99 -1.67 2.80
C ALA A 81 36.05 -3.20 2.47
N GLU A 82 35.27 -4.10 3.07
CA GLU A 82 35.43 -5.56 2.92
C GLU A 82 34.14 -6.39 3.05
N GLY A 83 32.98 -5.75 3.28
CA GLY A 83 31.68 -6.43 3.39
C GLY A 83 30.87 -6.48 2.09
N ALA A 84 30.11 -7.56 1.89
CA ALA A 84 29.10 -7.67 0.83
C ALA A 84 28.05 -6.55 0.95
N PRO A 85 27.52 -6.02 -0.18
CA PRO A 85 26.50 -4.97 -0.15
C PRO A 85 25.24 -5.47 0.55
N THR A 86 24.79 -4.74 1.57
CA THR A 86 23.53 -4.99 2.28
C THR A 86 22.47 -4.00 1.82
N GLY A 87 21.25 -4.49 1.60
CA GLY A 87 20.18 -3.68 1.04
C GLY A 87 19.00 -4.50 0.54
N PHE A 88 18.15 -3.88 -0.28
CA PHE A 88 16.93 -4.48 -0.81
C PHE A 88 16.74 -4.19 -2.30
N ALA A 89 16.24 -5.19 -3.04
CA ALA A 89 15.58 -4.96 -4.32
C ALA A 89 14.07 -4.85 -4.09
N VAL A 90 13.45 -3.80 -4.61
CA VAL A 90 12.03 -3.50 -4.45
C VAL A 90 11.35 -3.50 -5.81
N ALA A 91 10.48 -4.47 -6.06
CA ALA A 91 9.68 -4.58 -7.26
C ALA A 91 8.23 -4.16 -6.98
N LEU A 92 7.78 -3.09 -7.64
CA LEU A 92 6.42 -2.57 -7.60
C LEU A 92 5.68 -3.01 -8.86
N HIS A 93 4.55 -3.70 -8.68
CA HIS A 93 3.70 -4.22 -9.75
C HIS A 93 2.36 -3.49 -9.75
N SER A 94 1.80 -3.23 -10.92
CA SER A 94 0.41 -2.78 -11.04
C SER A 94 -0.27 -3.33 -12.29
N ALA A 95 -1.54 -3.67 -12.14
CA ALA A 95 -2.46 -4.09 -13.17
C ALA A 95 -3.67 -3.16 -13.15
N VAL A 96 -4.02 -2.52 -14.26
CA VAL A 96 -5.01 -1.43 -14.32
C VAL A 96 -6.36 -1.97 -14.79
N LEU A 97 -7.42 -1.62 -14.06
CA LEU A 97 -8.78 -1.58 -14.60
C LEU A 97 -9.18 -0.12 -14.71
N HIS A 98 -9.34 0.39 -15.93
CA HIS A 98 -9.64 1.77 -16.20
C HIS A 98 -11.13 2.06 -15.96
N LEU A 99 -11.41 2.86 -14.92
CA LEU A 99 -12.78 3.24 -14.52
C LEU A 99 -13.05 4.75 -14.60
N ARG A 100 -12.00 5.58 -14.67
CA ARG A 100 -12.08 7.05 -14.61
C ARG A 100 -11.00 7.69 -15.47
N GLY A 101 -11.32 8.86 -16.04
CA GLY A 101 -10.49 9.60 -16.99
C GLY A 101 -10.75 9.17 -18.44
N ASP A 102 -10.24 9.95 -19.39
CA ASP A 102 -10.49 9.69 -20.82
C ASP A 102 -9.63 8.56 -21.40
N LYS A 103 -8.51 8.25 -20.73
CA LYS A 103 -7.55 7.23 -21.14
C LYS A 103 -7.05 6.43 -19.94
N PRO A 104 -6.70 5.14 -20.12
CA PRO A 104 -6.04 4.36 -19.09
C PRO A 104 -4.80 5.07 -18.56
N THR A 105 -4.75 5.29 -17.25
CA THR A 105 -3.52 5.72 -16.57
C THR A 105 -2.69 4.47 -16.30
N HIS A 106 -1.57 4.33 -17.01
CA HIS A 106 -0.65 3.22 -16.78
C HIS A 106 -0.07 3.30 -15.35
N GLN A 107 0.10 2.15 -14.72
CA GLN A 107 0.65 2.02 -13.37
C GLN A 107 1.68 0.88 -13.38
N PRO A 108 2.73 0.91 -12.53
CA PRO A 108 3.03 1.96 -11.55
C PRO A 108 3.33 3.31 -12.19
N VAL A 109 2.89 4.41 -11.56
CA VAL A 109 3.24 5.76 -12.02
C VAL A 109 4.60 6.12 -11.45
N VAL A 110 5.54 6.50 -12.33
CA VAL A 110 6.83 7.06 -11.95
C VAL A 110 6.77 8.56 -12.17
N ASP A 111 7.00 9.34 -11.11
CA ASP A 111 7.02 10.81 -11.20
C ASP A 111 8.38 11.36 -11.62
N SER A 112 8.49 12.68 -11.81
CA SER A 112 9.75 13.31 -12.22
C SER A 112 10.85 13.33 -11.14
N SER A 113 10.55 12.86 -9.93
CA SER A 113 11.51 12.65 -8.85
C SER A 113 11.82 11.16 -8.66
N ASP A 114 11.49 10.33 -9.65
CA ASP A 114 11.66 8.87 -9.67
C ASP A 114 10.87 8.11 -8.60
N ASN A 115 9.93 8.77 -7.91
CA ASN A 115 9.06 8.09 -6.96
C ASN A 115 8.08 7.21 -7.69
N VAL A 116 7.69 6.10 -7.07
CA VAL A 116 6.86 5.07 -7.73
C VAL A 116 5.56 4.87 -6.96
N LEU A 117 4.42 5.12 -7.60
CA LEU A 117 3.08 4.94 -7.05
C LEU A 117 2.37 3.73 -7.66
N CYS A 118 1.88 2.83 -6.80
CA CYS A 118 0.85 1.86 -7.17
C CYS A 118 -0.44 2.17 -6.39
N TRP A 119 -1.54 2.33 -7.12
CA TRP A 119 -2.82 2.77 -6.56
C TRP A 119 -3.97 1.84 -6.97
N ASN A 120 -4.65 1.29 -5.95
CA ASN A 120 -5.93 0.60 -6.09
C ASN A 120 -6.97 1.30 -5.21
N GLY A 121 -7.63 2.32 -5.75
CA GLY A 121 -8.65 3.05 -5.00
C GLY A 121 -9.34 4.12 -5.81
N GLU A 122 -10.23 4.82 -5.13
CA GLU A 122 -10.99 5.94 -5.66
C GLU A 122 -10.91 7.06 -4.65
N VAL A 123 -10.59 8.25 -5.13
CA VAL A 123 -10.57 9.42 -4.26
C VAL A 123 -11.88 10.19 -4.46
N PHE A 124 -12.62 10.33 -3.37
CA PHE A 124 -13.90 11.07 -3.31
C PHE A 124 -13.70 12.49 -2.80
N GLY A 125 -12.58 12.74 -2.12
CA GLY A 125 -12.20 14.06 -1.64
C GLY A 125 -10.86 13.99 -0.92
N ILE A 126 -10.31 15.18 -0.65
CA ILE A 126 -9.11 15.34 0.16
C ILE A 126 -9.46 16.37 1.23
N LYS A 127 -9.21 16.03 2.50
CA LYS A 127 -9.50 16.92 3.62
C LYS A 127 -8.79 18.26 3.42
N GLY A 128 -9.54 19.35 3.43
CA GLY A 128 -9.04 20.71 3.21
C GLY A 128 -9.14 21.24 1.77
N ASP A 129 -9.53 20.42 0.79
CA ASP A 129 -9.82 20.91 -0.56
C ASP A 129 -11.24 21.51 -0.66
N SER A 130 -11.38 22.58 -1.45
CA SER A 130 -12.67 23.24 -1.72
C SER A 130 -13.60 22.38 -2.59
N GLU A 131 -14.91 22.63 -2.54
CA GLU A 131 -15.90 21.91 -3.37
C GLU A 131 -15.62 22.02 -4.87
N GLU A 132 -15.13 23.17 -5.33
CA GLU A 132 -14.72 23.36 -6.73
C GLU A 132 -13.55 22.42 -7.11
N LYS A 133 -12.56 22.25 -6.22
CA LYS A 133 -11.46 21.31 -6.43
C LYS A 133 -11.96 19.86 -6.47
N LYS A 134 -12.93 19.50 -5.62
CA LYS A 134 -13.55 18.17 -5.63
C LYS A 134 -14.28 17.88 -6.95
N MET A 135 -14.97 18.87 -7.53
CA MET A 135 -15.61 18.69 -8.84
C MET A 135 -14.60 18.51 -9.96
N LYS A 136 -13.57 19.36 -10.05
CA LYS A 136 -12.50 19.22 -11.06
C LYS A 136 -11.76 17.89 -10.95
N MET A 137 -11.63 17.40 -9.72
CA MET A 137 -11.00 16.12 -9.43
C MET A 137 -11.74 14.92 -10.04
N MET A 138 -13.08 14.96 -10.12
CA MET A 138 -13.85 13.86 -10.74
C MET A 138 -13.59 13.68 -12.23
N GLN A 139 -12.98 14.66 -12.89
CA GLN A 139 -12.65 14.63 -14.32
C GLN A 139 -11.22 14.14 -14.60
N ARG A 140 -10.36 14.06 -13.58
CA ARG A 140 -8.97 13.60 -13.71
C ARG A 140 -8.81 12.18 -13.18
N SER A 141 -7.73 11.52 -13.59
CA SER A 141 -7.31 10.26 -12.99
C SER A 141 -6.91 10.47 -11.53
N ASP A 142 -7.55 9.74 -10.61
CA ASP A 142 -7.24 9.74 -9.18
C ASP A 142 -5.76 9.41 -8.93
N THR A 143 -5.18 8.50 -9.71
CA THR A 143 -3.78 8.09 -9.61
C THR A 143 -2.82 9.24 -9.90
N ILE A 144 -3.05 10.01 -10.97
CA ILE A 144 -2.19 11.14 -11.35
C ILE A 144 -2.25 12.23 -10.29
N LEU A 145 -3.46 12.58 -9.84
CA LEU A 145 -3.63 13.58 -8.79
C LEU A 145 -2.92 13.18 -7.49
N LEU A 146 -3.03 11.91 -7.10
CA LEU A 146 -2.36 11.42 -5.90
C LEU A 146 -0.84 11.44 -6.08
N SER A 147 -0.32 11.05 -7.25
CA SER A 147 1.11 11.11 -7.56
C SER A 147 1.65 12.53 -7.41
N GLU A 148 0.97 13.54 -7.97
CA GLU A 148 1.35 14.96 -7.84
C GLU A 148 1.40 15.40 -6.37
N LYS A 149 0.39 15.01 -5.57
CA LYS A 149 0.34 15.38 -4.14
C LYS A 149 1.42 14.69 -3.31
N LEU A 150 1.69 13.41 -3.57
CA LEU A 150 2.74 12.66 -2.88
C LEU A 150 4.13 13.19 -3.27
N GLN A 151 4.35 13.55 -4.53
CA GLN A 151 5.60 14.18 -4.98
C GLN A 151 5.87 15.48 -4.22
N MET A 152 4.89 16.40 -4.16
CA MET A 152 5.02 17.64 -3.40
C MET A 152 5.26 17.40 -1.91
N ALA A 153 4.69 16.34 -1.33
CA ALA A 153 4.95 15.96 0.06
C ALA A 153 6.36 15.38 0.24
N GLY A 154 6.83 14.55 -0.69
CA GLY A 154 8.19 13.99 -0.70
C GLY A 154 9.29 15.06 -0.81
N GLU A 155 9.05 16.10 -1.61
CA GLU A 155 9.95 17.26 -1.69
C GLU A 155 10.07 18.00 -0.35
N LYS A 156 8.97 18.10 0.41
CA LYS A 156 8.98 18.66 1.76
C LYS A 156 9.69 17.75 2.73
N LEU A 157 9.42 16.44 2.66
CA LEU A 157 10.07 15.42 3.49
C LEU A 157 11.61 15.50 3.38
N SER A 158 12.13 15.73 2.17
CA SER A 158 13.57 15.89 1.94
C SER A 158 14.19 17.14 2.58
N LYS A 159 13.36 18.09 3.06
CA LYS A 159 13.77 19.39 3.62
C LYS A 159 13.51 19.51 5.12
N ILE A 160 12.70 18.62 5.72
CA ILE A 160 12.37 18.70 7.14
C ILE A 160 13.48 18.12 8.02
N THR A 161 13.61 18.64 9.23
CA THR A 161 14.41 18.03 10.30
C THR A 161 13.65 16.85 10.93
N MET A 162 14.37 15.95 11.62
CA MET A 162 13.82 14.70 12.17
C MET A 162 12.64 14.86 13.15
N GLU A 163 12.35 16.07 13.63
CA GLU A 163 11.31 16.35 14.64
C GLU A 163 9.96 16.78 14.04
N ALA A 164 9.89 17.04 12.73
CA ALA A 164 8.66 17.47 12.09
C ALA A 164 7.79 16.29 11.63
N ALA A 165 6.47 16.49 11.61
CA ALA A 165 5.52 15.50 11.12
C ALA A 165 5.79 15.13 9.66
N ASP A 166 5.59 13.86 9.32
CA ASP A 166 5.83 13.34 7.98
C ASP A 166 4.73 13.84 7.01
N PRO A 167 5.06 14.71 6.03
CA PRO A 167 4.06 15.30 5.14
C PRO A 167 3.40 14.28 4.22
N VAL A 168 4.06 13.14 3.95
CA VAL A 168 3.51 12.07 3.10
C VAL A 168 2.40 11.35 3.87
N VAL A 169 2.63 11.08 5.16
CA VAL A 169 1.63 10.51 6.06
C VAL A 169 0.40 11.42 6.14
N ASP A 170 0.58 12.73 6.22
CA ASP A 170 -0.53 13.69 6.25
C ASP A 170 -1.36 13.69 4.96
N VAL A 171 -0.71 13.59 3.79
CA VAL A 171 -1.41 13.41 2.51
C VAL A 171 -2.23 12.13 2.54
N LEU A 172 -1.65 10.99 2.93
CA LEU A 172 -2.36 9.71 2.97
C LEU A 172 -3.54 9.72 3.97
N ARG A 173 -3.41 10.38 5.12
CA ARG A 173 -4.50 10.57 6.10
C ARG A 173 -5.64 11.46 5.58
N SER A 174 -5.33 12.36 4.66
CA SER A 174 -6.30 13.32 4.13
C SER A 174 -7.22 12.73 3.06
N ILE A 175 -6.86 11.58 2.48
CA ILE A 175 -7.63 10.91 1.42
C ILE A 175 -8.99 10.46 1.96
N GLN A 176 -10.05 10.87 1.27
CA GLN A 176 -11.41 10.39 1.51
C GLN A 176 -11.81 9.46 0.37
N GLY A 177 -11.98 8.18 0.66
CA GLY A 177 -12.35 7.17 -0.35
C GLY A 177 -11.78 5.80 0.02
N PRO A 178 -12.25 4.72 -0.64
CA PRO A 178 -11.67 3.40 -0.48
C PRO A 178 -10.34 3.33 -1.23
N PHE A 179 -9.28 2.81 -0.59
CA PHE A 179 -7.99 2.68 -1.26
C PHE A 179 -7.10 1.62 -0.65
N ALA A 180 -6.19 1.09 -1.45
CA ALA A 180 -4.95 0.43 -1.06
C ALA A 180 -3.81 1.07 -1.88
N VAL A 181 -2.69 1.37 -1.23
CA VAL A 181 -1.58 2.12 -1.83
C VAL A 181 -0.25 1.53 -1.42
N THR A 182 0.70 1.56 -2.36
CA THR A 182 2.13 1.53 -2.04
C THR A 182 2.83 2.64 -2.82
N TRP A 183 3.71 3.38 -2.14
CA TRP A 183 4.45 4.49 -2.73
C TRP A 183 5.89 4.47 -2.26
N LEU A 184 6.82 4.38 -3.21
CA LEU A 184 8.26 4.47 -2.94
C LEU A 184 8.71 5.92 -3.13
N HIS A 185 9.20 6.54 -2.05
CA HIS A 185 9.93 7.79 -2.12
C HIS A 185 11.39 7.50 -2.44
N GLU A 186 11.80 7.79 -3.68
CA GLU A 186 13.11 7.38 -4.20
C GLU A 186 14.26 8.09 -3.48
N THR A 187 14.09 9.36 -3.13
CA THR A 187 15.18 10.12 -2.48
C THR A 187 15.46 9.63 -1.06
N ALA A 188 14.42 9.42 -0.25
CA ALA A 188 14.58 8.95 1.12
C ALA A 188 14.67 7.42 1.26
N LYS A 189 14.48 6.66 0.18
CA LYS A 189 14.43 5.19 0.18
C LYS A 189 13.39 4.63 1.16
N ARG A 190 12.22 5.30 1.24
CA ARG A 190 11.11 4.92 2.13
C ARG A 190 9.93 4.42 1.31
N VAL A 191 9.40 3.25 1.67
CA VAL A 191 8.20 2.68 1.06
C VAL A 191 7.02 2.86 2.01
N TYR A 192 6.04 3.64 1.59
CA TYR A 192 4.80 3.88 2.30
C TYR A 192 3.75 2.90 1.80
N PHE A 193 3.03 2.25 2.71
CA PHE A 193 1.92 1.40 2.34
C PHE A 193 0.80 1.46 3.36
N ALA A 194 -0.42 1.45 2.85
CA ALA A 194 -1.62 1.57 3.65
C ALA A 194 -2.84 1.16 2.83
N HIS A 195 -3.97 1.07 3.50
CA HIS A 195 -5.28 1.13 2.87
C HIS A 195 -6.20 1.98 3.73
N ASP A 196 -7.38 2.34 3.22
CA ASP A 196 -8.30 3.20 3.95
C ASP A 196 -8.71 2.59 5.30
N ARG A 197 -9.15 3.44 6.25
CA ARG A 197 -9.49 3.05 7.63
C ARG A 197 -10.49 1.89 7.76
N PHE A 198 -11.30 1.65 6.73
CA PHE A 198 -12.28 0.57 6.73
C PHE A 198 -11.80 -0.69 5.98
N GLY A 199 -10.57 -0.70 5.46
CA GLY A 199 -10.06 -1.85 4.72
C GLY A 199 -10.88 -2.22 3.50
N ARG A 200 -11.46 -1.26 2.78
CA ARG A 200 -12.39 -1.55 1.66
C ARG A 200 -11.67 -2.05 0.40
N ARG A 201 -10.35 -2.01 0.38
CA ARG A 201 -9.48 -2.55 -0.67
C ARG A 201 -8.50 -3.51 -0.02
N SER A 202 -8.55 -4.77 -0.43
CA SER A 202 -7.69 -5.81 0.12
C SER A 202 -6.23 -5.45 -0.02
N LEU A 203 -5.42 -5.64 1.01
CA LEU A 203 -3.98 -5.51 0.93
C LEU A 203 -3.36 -6.52 1.88
N LEU A 204 -2.88 -7.61 1.30
CA LEU A 204 -2.32 -8.75 2.01
C LEU A 204 -0.83 -8.59 2.12
N TYR A 205 -0.23 -9.07 3.21
CA TYR A 205 1.21 -9.15 3.36
C TYR A 205 1.67 -10.53 3.80
N ARG A 206 2.93 -10.82 3.51
CA ARG A 206 3.67 -11.96 4.06
C ARG A 206 5.14 -11.57 4.23
N ILE A 207 5.71 -11.99 5.34
CA ILE A 207 7.11 -11.77 5.71
C ILE A 207 7.83 -13.13 5.69
N TRP A 208 9.01 -13.18 5.09
CA TRP A 208 9.94 -14.31 5.14
C TRP A 208 11.21 -13.86 5.85
N GLY A 209 11.61 -14.63 6.85
CA GLY A 209 12.85 -14.43 7.58
C GLY A 209 12.85 -15.27 8.87
N PRO A 210 14.00 -15.46 9.51
CA PRO A 210 14.13 -16.15 10.78
C PRO A 210 13.68 -15.30 11.99
N GLY A 211 13.13 -14.10 11.78
CA GLY A 211 12.66 -13.25 12.86
C GLY A 211 11.53 -13.90 13.66
N ASP A 212 11.60 -13.80 14.98
CA ASP A 212 10.70 -14.50 15.91
C ASP A 212 9.28 -13.87 16.03
N GLY A 213 8.87 -12.98 15.12
CA GLY A 213 7.58 -12.33 15.23
C GLY A 213 7.10 -11.57 14.00
N ASP A 214 5.80 -11.30 13.98
CA ASP A 214 5.17 -10.47 12.97
C ASP A 214 5.32 -8.99 13.33
N MET A 215 6.22 -8.32 12.61
CA MET A 215 6.55 -6.91 12.81
C MET A 215 5.35 -5.98 12.56
N ILE A 216 4.50 -6.31 11.59
CA ILE A 216 3.33 -5.51 11.25
C ILE A 216 2.29 -5.63 12.35
N ALA A 217 2.01 -6.87 12.79
CA ALA A 217 1.08 -7.12 13.88
C ALA A 217 1.54 -6.49 15.21
N SER A 218 2.85 -6.47 15.47
CA SER A 218 3.43 -5.89 16.69
C SER A 218 3.28 -4.35 16.74
N LEU A 219 3.27 -3.70 15.58
CA LEU A 219 3.03 -2.25 15.47
C LEU A 219 1.54 -1.91 15.48
N ALA A 220 0.71 -2.74 14.86
CA ALA A 220 -0.71 -2.47 14.71
C ALA A 220 -1.46 -2.49 16.05
N GLY A 221 -1.85 -1.31 16.54
CA GLY A 221 -2.69 -1.19 17.74
C GLY A 221 -1.92 -1.20 19.06
N THR A 222 -0.61 -0.95 19.01
CA THR A 222 0.23 -0.72 20.19
C THR A 222 0.69 0.74 20.22
N ASP A 223 1.28 1.18 21.35
CA ASP A 223 1.93 2.48 21.46
C ASP A 223 3.31 2.51 20.74
N MET A 224 3.72 1.38 20.16
CA MET A 224 4.99 1.25 19.45
C MET A 224 4.91 1.88 18.07
N THR A 225 5.73 2.90 17.82
CA THR A 225 5.74 3.65 16.56
C THR A 225 6.72 3.12 15.53
N SER A 226 7.69 2.28 15.95
CA SER A 226 8.66 1.68 15.03
C SER A 226 9.37 0.47 15.62
N ILE A 227 9.75 -0.49 14.75
CA ILE A 227 10.62 -1.63 15.05
C ILE A 227 11.85 -1.55 14.15
N GLU A 228 13.03 -1.74 14.73
CA GLU A 228 14.28 -1.91 13.97
C GLU A 228 14.55 -3.39 13.72
N PHE A 229 15.11 -3.70 12.55
CA PHE A 229 15.41 -5.07 12.15
C PHE A 229 16.68 -5.16 11.31
N ALA A 230 17.34 -6.31 11.34
CA ALA A 230 18.52 -6.59 10.53
C ALA A 230 18.15 -7.12 9.13
N THR A 231 19.05 -7.00 8.15
CA THR A 231 18.80 -7.46 6.76
C THR A 231 18.34 -8.92 6.69
N ASN A 232 18.91 -9.79 7.52
CA ASN A 232 18.61 -11.22 7.53
C ASN A 232 17.24 -11.55 8.14
N GLU A 233 16.69 -10.67 8.99
CA GLU A 233 15.38 -10.84 9.62
C GLU A 233 14.23 -10.63 8.63
N LEU A 234 14.48 -9.92 7.53
CA LEU A 234 13.54 -9.69 6.43
C LEU A 234 14.13 -10.13 5.09
N ALA A 235 14.19 -11.45 4.86
CA ALA A 235 14.69 -12.00 3.60
C ALA A 235 13.80 -11.62 2.40
N ARG A 236 12.47 -11.66 2.59
CA ARG A 236 11.49 -11.22 1.60
C ARG A 236 10.25 -10.65 2.28
N PHE A 237 9.73 -9.55 1.74
CA PHE A 237 8.45 -8.95 2.12
C PHE A 237 7.58 -8.85 0.87
N VAL A 238 6.40 -9.45 0.91
CA VAL A 238 5.40 -9.34 -0.16
C VAL A 238 4.20 -8.61 0.39
N LEU A 239 3.71 -7.62 -0.36
CA LEU A 239 2.49 -6.89 -0.09
C LEU A 239 1.67 -6.81 -1.38
N SER A 240 0.45 -7.33 -1.42
CA SER A 240 -0.35 -7.37 -2.65
C SER A 240 -1.85 -7.49 -2.40
N ASN A 241 -2.71 -7.07 -3.34
CA ASN A 241 -4.16 -7.31 -3.22
C ASN A 241 -4.54 -8.79 -3.41
N VAL A 242 -3.60 -9.67 -3.75
CA VAL A 242 -3.81 -11.10 -4.00
C VAL A 242 -2.78 -11.93 -3.24
N ALA A 243 -3.20 -13.07 -2.69
CA ALA A 243 -2.28 -14.07 -2.15
C ALA A 243 -1.75 -14.96 -3.27
N ILE A 244 -0.46 -15.28 -3.18
CA ILE A 244 0.27 -16.13 -4.12
C ILE A 244 0.76 -17.38 -3.39
N GLU A 245 0.44 -18.55 -3.95
CA GLU A 245 0.88 -19.84 -3.44
C GLU A 245 2.17 -20.25 -4.16
N GLU A 246 3.31 -20.18 -3.47
CA GLU A 246 4.58 -20.70 -4.01
C GLU A 246 4.66 -22.23 -3.88
N ASN A 247 4.25 -22.74 -2.71
CA ASN A 247 4.24 -24.15 -2.30
C ASN A 247 2.86 -24.49 -1.71
N GLU A 248 2.45 -25.76 -1.80
CA GLU A 248 1.17 -26.23 -1.24
C GLU A 248 1.02 -25.82 0.23
N GLY A 249 -0.09 -25.15 0.56
CA GLY A 249 -0.37 -24.70 1.93
C GLY A 249 0.43 -23.47 2.35
N GLY A 250 0.81 -22.60 1.41
CA GLY A 250 1.47 -21.32 1.70
C GLY A 250 0.53 -20.11 1.77
N LEU A 251 -0.75 -20.30 1.47
CA LEU A 251 -1.74 -19.22 1.32
C LEU A 251 -2.27 -18.72 2.68
N ASP A 252 -2.35 -19.61 3.66
CA ASP A 252 -2.71 -19.35 5.06
C ASP A 252 -1.72 -18.42 5.79
N LYS A 253 -0.48 -18.32 5.28
CA LYS A 253 0.56 -17.42 5.79
C LYS A 253 0.39 -15.95 5.38
N TYR A 254 -0.50 -15.66 4.43
CA TYR A 254 -0.83 -14.27 4.09
C TYR A 254 -1.83 -13.71 5.09
N GLN A 255 -1.54 -12.49 5.55
CA GLN A 255 -2.42 -11.75 6.46
C GLN A 255 -2.93 -10.49 5.79
N GLU A 256 -4.16 -10.09 6.12
CA GLU A 256 -4.66 -8.78 5.74
C GLU A 256 -3.91 -7.71 6.53
N LEU A 257 -3.44 -6.66 5.85
CA LEU A 257 -2.81 -5.52 6.50
C LEU A 257 -3.81 -4.90 7.49
N PRO A 258 -3.41 -4.56 8.73
CA PRO A 258 -4.34 -3.94 9.65
C PRO A 258 -4.69 -2.50 9.25
N ALA A 259 -6.00 -2.18 9.22
CA ALA A 259 -6.58 -0.90 8.81
C ALA A 259 -6.35 0.29 9.75
N SER A 260 -5.49 0.12 10.76
CA SER A 260 -5.34 1.05 11.88
C SER A 260 -4.45 2.26 11.57
N GLY A 261 -3.71 2.25 10.46
CA GLY A 261 -2.81 3.35 10.11
C GLY A 261 -2.03 3.15 8.82
N ILE A 262 -0.96 3.93 8.70
CA ILE A 262 -0.03 3.93 7.59
C ILE A 262 1.30 3.33 8.05
N TYR A 263 1.87 2.45 7.24
CA TYR A 263 3.15 1.82 7.52
C TYR A 263 4.23 2.39 6.62
N VAL A 264 5.45 2.50 7.14
CA VAL A 264 6.60 2.97 6.39
C VAL A 264 7.77 2.02 6.59
N LEU A 265 8.22 1.41 5.50
CA LEU A 265 9.44 0.62 5.46
C LEU A 265 10.59 1.54 5.04
N ASP A 266 11.44 1.93 6.00
CA ASP A 266 12.65 2.71 5.77
C ASP A 266 13.81 1.77 5.39
N LEU A 267 14.19 1.83 4.12
CA LEU A 267 15.24 1.00 3.53
C LEU A 267 16.62 1.68 3.61
N GLN A 268 16.72 2.86 4.22
CA GLN A 268 18.01 3.46 4.48
C GLN A 268 18.65 2.79 5.70
N ALA A 269 19.70 2.00 5.44
CA ALA A 269 20.45 1.35 6.51
C ALA A 269 21.05 2.38 7.47
N ARG A 270 20.79 2.22 8.76
CA ARG A 270 21.38 3.03 9.85
C ARG A 270 22.23 2.12 10.73
N GLN A 271 23.28 2.66 11.34
CA GLN A 271 23.99 1.90 12.37
C GLN A 271 23.10 1.78 13.61
N SER A 272 22.81 0.54 14.02
CA SER A 272 22.08 0.28 15.26
C SER A 272 22.93 0.76 16.44
N LYS A 273 22.32 1.57 17.32
CA LYS A 273 22.98 2.04 18.54
C LYS A 273 23.28 0.91 19.53
N VAL A 274 22.60 -0.23 19.39
CA VAL A 274 22.66 -1.35 20.34
C VAL A 274 23.69 -2.39 19.90
N THR A 275 23.69 -2.77 18.62
CA THR A 275 24.53 -3.87 18.12
C THR A 275 25.68 -3.41 17.23
N GLY A 276 25.71 -2.14 16.79
CA GLY A 276 26.65 -1.63 15.80
C GLY A 276 26.41 -2.12 14.36
N ASN A 277 25.55 -3.13 14.19
CA ASN A 277 25.17 -3.66 12.88
C ASN A 277 24.21 -2.70 12.16
N ARG A 278 24.16 -2.81 10.83
CA ARG A 278 23.19 -2.08 10.01
C ARG A 278 21.78 -2.60 10.29
N SER A 279 20.90 -1.69 10.70
CA SER A 279 19.48 -1.93 10.88
C SER A 279 18.65 -1.09 9.91
N PHE A 280 17.48 -1.62 9.60
CA PHE A 280 16.40 -0.96 8.88
C PHE A 280 15.25 -0.74 9.84
N ARG A 281 14.22 0.00 9.40
CA ARG A 281 13.11 0.36 10.28
C ARG A 281 11.76 0.18 9.62
N MET A 282 10.84 -0.45 10.33
CA MET A 282 9.42 -0.43 10.03
C MET A 282 8.75 0.56 10.98
N GLU A 283 8.05 1.55 10.46
CA GLU A 283 7.34 2.57 11.22
C GLU A 283 5.84 2.42 11.05
N PHE A 284 5.09 2.85 12.06
CA PHE A 284 3.64 2.85 12.07
C PHE A 284 3.08 4.21 12.51
N HIS A 285 2.19 4.74 11.69
CA HIS A 285 1.55 6.03 11.86
C HIS A 285 0.03 5.82 11.98
N PRO A 286 -0.52 5.75 13.20
CA PRO A 286 -1.93 5.42 13.40
C PRO A 286 -2.84 6.48 12.77
N TYR A 287 -3.99 6.04 12.28
CA TYR A 287 -5.03 6.97 11.91
C TYR A 287 -5.64 7.61 13.16
N SER A 288 -5.90 8.92 13.14
CA SER A 288 -6.49 9.64 14.29
C SER A 288 -7.77 8.94 14.76
N PRO A 289 -8.04 8.80 16.06
CA PRO A 289 -9.29 8.20 16.52
C PRO A 289 -10.51 8.88 15.88
N LEU A 290 -11.52 8.09 15.52
CA LEU A 290 -12.80 8.65 15.13
C LEU A 290 -13.45 9.19 16.40
N VAL A 291 -13.29 10.49 16.63
CA VAL A 291 -14.03 11.18 17.68
C VAL A 291 -15.44 11.39 17.15
N PRO A 292 -16.49 10.83 17.79
CA PRO A 292 -17.85 11.17 17.43
C PRO A 292 -17.99 12.68 17.58
N THR A 293 -18.19 13.40 16.49
CA THR A 293 -18.65 14.78 16.60
C THR A 293 -19.99 14.67 17.31
N GLN A 294 -20.11 15.27 18.51
CA GLN A 294 -21.41 15.61 19.08
C GLN A 294 -22.03 16.63 18.13
N ALA A 295 -22.48 16.17 16.97
CA ALA A 295 -23.43 16.94 16.21
C ALA A 295 -24.62 17.04 17.16
N GLU A 296 -24.94 18.27 17.58
CA GLU A 296 -26.30 18.60 18.02
C GLU A 296 -27.22 18.35 16.82
N VAL A 297 -27.41 17.08 16.46
CA VAL A 297 -28.43 16.70 15.51
C VAL A 297 -29.70 16.93 16.30
N LYS A 298 -30.31 18.09 16.09
CA LYS A 298 -31.75 18.27 16.29
C LYS A 298 -32.41 17.28 15.32
N LEU A 299 -32.43 16.01 15.69
CA LEU A 299 -33.20 14.98 15.01
C LEU A 299 -34.64 15.45 15.16
N LYS A 300 -35.15 16.13 14.14
CA LYS A 300 -36.60 16.17 13.96
C LYS A 300 -37.00 14.71 13.90
N THR A 301 -37.92 14.33 14.77
CA THR A 301 -38.53 13.00 14.85
C THR A 301 -39.11 12.61 13.49
N SER A 302 -38.27 12.12 12.61
CA SER A 302 -38.67 11.35 11.45
C SER A 302 -38.03 9.99 11.63
N ASP A 303 -38.86 8.95 11.69
CA ASP A 303 -38.51 7.55 11.97
C ASP A 303 -37.50 6.93 10.98
N ASN A 304 -36.97 7.72 10.04
CA ASN A 304 -36.09 7.26 8.99
C ASN A 304 -34.89 8.19 8.82
N VAL A 305 -33.69 7.61 8.81
CA VAL A 305 -32.51 8.26 8.24
C VAL A 305 -32.62 8.12 6.73
N VAL A 306 -32.48 9.22 6.00
CA VAL A 306 -32.54 9.21 4.54
C VAL A 306 -31.11 9.25 4.00
N ASP A 307 -30.74 8.31 3.13
CA ASP A 307 -29.44 8.32 2.49
C ASP A 307 -29.36 9.38 1.37
N ARG A 308 -28.18 9.50 0.74
CA ARG A 308 -27.92 10.46 -0.36
C ARG A 308 -28.76 10.22 -1.63
N PHE A 309 -29.47 9.10 -1.72
CA PHE A 309 -30.34 8.72 -2.83
C PHE A 309 -31.82 8.76 -2.43
N ASN A 310 -32.14 9.39 -1.30
CA ASN A 310 -33.47 9.43 -0.72
C ASN A 310 -34.04 8.07 -0.27
N ILE A 311 -33.19 7.06 -0.05
CA ILE A 311 -33.61 5.79 0.53
C ILE A 311 -33.78 5.95 2.04
N ARG A 312 -34.96 5.56 2.53
CA ARG A 312 -35.30 5.57 3.94
C ARG A 312 -34.74 4.32 4.62
N LEU A 313 -33.80 4.54 5.53
CA LEU A 313 -33.28 3.53 6.44
C LEU A 313 -34.00 3.68 7.78
N PRO A 314 -34.53 2.59 8.35
CA PRO A 314 -35.15 2.63 9.67
C PRO A 314 -34.11 3.10 10.69
N CYS A 315 -34.42 4.18 11.40
CA CYS A 315 -33.62 4.63 12.53
C CYS A 315 -34.16 3.89 13.78
N PRO A 316 -33.35 3.10 14.51
CA PRO A 316 -33.79 2.62 15.81
C PRO A 316 -34.05 3.85 16.68
N THR A 317 -35.33 4.08 17.00
CA THR A 317 -35.78 5.20 17.82
C THR A 317 -35.24 5.01 19.24
N MET A 318 -34.03 5.48 19.50
CA MET A 318 -33.65 5.82 20.87
C MET A 318 -34.38 7.13 21.15
N ALA A 319 -35.38 7.09 22.03
CA ALA A 319 -35.99 8.30 22.55
C ALA A 319 -34.85 9.22 22.99
N LEU A 320 -34.79 10.41 22.38
CA LEU A 320 -33.79 11.42 22.66
C LEU A 320 -34.09 12.04 24.04
N GLU A 321 -34.10 11.23 25.09
CA GLU A 321 -33.72 11.72 26.40
C GLU A 321 -32.22 11.97 26.29
N THR A 322 -31.79 13.16 26.68
CA THR A 322 -30.38 13.54 26.70
C THR A 322 -29.62 12.40 27.36
N ILE A 323 -28.79 11.68 26.60
CA ILE A 323 -28.00 10.55 27.12
C ILE A 323 -27.00 11.14 28.10
N THR A 324 -27.46 11.28 29.33
CA THR A 324 -26.73 11.75 30.51
C THR A 324 -26.25 10.56 31.34
N ASP A 325 -26.78 9.38 31.04
CA ASP A 325 -26.36 8.12 31.61
C ASP A 325 -25.03 7.66 30.99
N GLN A 326 -24.02 7.55 31.84
CA GLN A 326 -22.66 7.14 31.51
C GLN A 326 -22.63 5.74 30.89
N GLU A 327 -23.52 4.83 31.33
CA GLU A 327 -23.57 3.44 30.88
C GLU A 327 -24.03 3.33 29.42
N THR A 328 -25.01 4.15 29.03
CA THR A 328 -25.48 4.24 27.65
C THR A 328 -24.41 4.81 26.71
N LEU A 329 -23.64 5.83 27.14
CA LEU A 329 -22.52 6.38 26.36
C LEU A 329 -21.39 5.35 26.14
N LEU A 330 -21.03 4.61 27.20
CA LEU A 330 -20.03 3.53 27.12
C LEU A 330 -20.49 2.41 26.19
N THR A 331 -21.79 2.06 26.22
CA THR A 331 -22.36 1.03 25.34
C THR A 331 -22.36 1.46 23.88
N LEU A 332 -22.67 2.73 23.60
CA LEU A 332 -22.60 3.29 22.25
C LEU A 332 -21.15 3.33 21.73
N GLU A 333 -20.21 3.74 22.56
CA GLU A 333 -18.78 3.75 22.22
C GLU A 333 -18.26 2.33 21.95
N ALA A 334 -18.58 1.37 22.81
CA ALA A 334 -18.22 -0.03 22.62
C ALA A 334 -18.82 -0.60 21.32
N SER A 335 -20.08 -0.28 21.03
CA SER A 335 -20.77 -0.71 19.80
C SER A 335 -20.13 -0.09 18.55
N ALA A 336 -19.79 1.19 18.61
CA ALA A 336 -19.09 1.88 17.52
C ALA A 336 -17.70 1.29 17.27
N ARG A 337 -16.95 1.00 18.35
CA ARG A 337 -15.64 0.31 18.27
C ARG A 337 -15.79 -1.09 17.67
N ALA A 338 -16.79 -1.87 18.10
CA ALA A 338 -17.05 -3.19 17.54
C ALA A 338 -17.42 -3.14 16.05
N LEU A 339 -18.26 -2.19 15.64
CA LEU A 339 -18.58 -1.96 14.22
C LEU A 339 -17.34 -1.58 13.42
N MET A 340 -16.47 -0.71 13.95
CA MET A 340 -15.21 -0.36 13.30
C MET A 340 -14.31 -1.59 13.09
N VAL A 341 -14.16 -2.44 14.10
CA VAL A 341 -13.41 -3.70 14.00
C VAL A 341 -14.03 -4.63 12.94
N ALA A 342 -15.36 -4.76 12.94
CA ALA A 342 -16.07 -5.58 11.97
C ALA A 342 -15.88 -5.06 10.53
N LEU A 343 -15.98 -3.74 10.31
CA LEU A 343 -15.77 -3.12 9.01
C LEU A 343 -14.31 -3.26 8.57
N SER A 344 -13.34 -2.98 9.44
CA SER A 344 -11.91 -3.10 9.10
C SER A 344 -11.49 -4.52 8.75
N ASN A 345 -12.15 -5.53 9.33
CA ASN A 345 -11.88 -6.94 9.06
C ASN A 345 -12.84 -7.53 8.01
N ALA A 346 -13.80 -6.77 7.47
CA ALA A 346 -14.80 -7.29 6.54
C ALA A 346 -14.15 -7.91 5.28
N VAL A 347 -13.05 -7.30 4.82
CA VAL A 347 -12.28 -7.84 3.70
C VAL A 347 -11.44 -9.05 4.12
N GLY A 348 -10.78 -9.03 5.28
CA GLY A 348 -10.06 -10.20 5.80
C GLY A 348 -10.97 -11.42 6.00
N VAL A 349 -12.20 -11.22 6.47
CA VAL A 349 -13.22 -12.27 6.55
C VAL A 349 -13.53 -12.82 5.16
N ARG A 350 -13.77 -11.94 4.16
CA ARG A 350 -14.01 -12.37 2.78
C ARG A 350 -12.86 -13.20 2.23
N VAL A 351 -11.60 -12.81 2.49
CA VAL A 351 -10.42 -13.54 2.01
C VAL A 351 -10.33 -14.93 2.64
N ARG A 352 -10.52 -15.03 3.96
CA ARG A 352 -10.47 -16.31 4.70
C ARG A 352 -11.67 -17.22 4.41
N SER A 353 -12.80 -16.67 4.00
CA SER A 353 -14.00 -17.43 3.67
C SER A 353 -14.07 -17.88 2.21
N ILE A 354 -13.05 -17.59 1.38
CA ILE A 354 -12.97 -18.14 0.02
C ILE A 354 -12.76 -19.66 0.15
N PRO A 355 -13.65 -20.50 -0.41
CA PRO A 355 -13.44 -21.94 -0.41
C PRO A 355 -12.10 -22.28 -1.06
N SER A 356 -11.31 -23.12 -0.41
CA SER A 356 -10.09 -23.67 -1.01
C SER A 356 -10.45 -24.36 -2.33
N ARG A 357 -9.66 -24.14 -3.38
CA ARG A 357 -9.85 -24.87 -4.63
C ARG A 357 -9.72 -26.36 -4.34
N SER A 358 -10.70 -27.16 -4.75
CA SER A 358 -10.58 -28.61 -4.74
C SER A 358 -9.42 -29.00 -5.65
N SER A 359 -8.60 -29.97 -5.24
CA SER A 359 -7.46 -30.47 -6.02
C SER A 359 -7.90 -31.34 -7.23
N MET A 360 -8.91 -30.89 -7.98
CA MET A 360 -9.42 -31.56 -9.17
C MET A 360 -8.94 -30.86 -10.44
N ASP A 361 -7.62 -30.76 -10.61
CA ASP A 361 -6.98 -30.46 -11.90
C ASP A 361 -5.82 -31.46 -12.18
N ALA A 362 -5.99 -32.71 -11.73
CA ALA A 362 -5.31 -33.87 -12.30
C ALA A 362 -6.25 -34.54 -13.33
N ALA A 363 -6.76 -33.75 -14.28
CA ALA A 363 -7.42 -34.29 -15.47
C ALA A 363 -6.39 -34.34 -16.59
N SER A 364 -6.06 -35.55 -17.00
CA SER A 364 -5.15 -35.89 -18.10
C SER A 364 -5.42 -35.05 -19.36
N PRO A 365 -4.40 -34.66 -20.13
CA PRO A 365 -4.63 -34.00 -21.41
C PRO A 365 -5.43 -34.92 -22.35
N PRO A 366 -6.37 -34.38 -23.14
CA PRO A 366 -7.08 -35.18 -24.13
C PRO A 366 -6.11 -35.70 -25.19
N ALA A 367 -6.30 -36.96 -25.57
CA ALA A 367 -5.47 -37.73 -26.50
C ALA A 367 -5.46 -37.18 -27.93
#